data_AF-A0A089LHQ9-F1
#
_entry.id   AF-A0A089LHQ9-F1
#
_cell.length_a   1.000
_cell.length_b   1.000
_cell.length_c   1.000
_cell.angle_alpha   90.00
_cell.angle_beta   90.00
_cell.angle_gamma   90.00
#
_symmetry.space_group_name_H-M   'P 1'
#
loop_
_entity.id
_entity.type
_entity.pdbx_description
1 polymer ?
#
loop_
_entity_poly.entity_id
_entity_poly.type
_entity_poly.pdbx_seq_one_letter_code
_entity_poly.pdbx_strand_id
1 'polypeptide(L)'
;MIKASKAIRLRRLFICSGLGLLLIVAGCALKTKEEAKPKSVSVPADEMISMPWNEGWSLAISITPGIPVELRGSDEVMYEISGDTGYLCVKSEGKLERMSKGGNSKKAGERFYWNPFFGDSQVQPADIGASWIRIVRKQEGYTTGLVLIKILPSPITAADGGGGVTFKADIIASLEFPRQEGAYQTISDENLKEIEAAYTK
;
A
#
# COMPACT_ATOMS: atom_id res chain seq x y z
N MET A 1 -21.53 0.02 78.43
CA MET A 1 -22.16 1.09 77.63
C MET A 1 -22.11 0.69 76.18
N ILE A 2 -23.26 0.40 75.56
CA ILE A 2 -23.62 0.50 74.13
C ILE A 2 -25.14 0.24 74.10
N LYS A 3 -25.91 1.15 73.50
CA LYS A 3 -27.38 1.11 73.42
C LYS A 3 -27.86 -0.01 72.49
N ALA A 4 -28.85 -0.76 72.96
CA ALA A 4 -29.56 -1.79 72.20
C ALA A 4 -30.66 -1.21 71.30
N SER A 5 -30.73 -1.73 70.09
CA SER A 5 -31.73 -1.54 69.03
C SER A 5 -32.96 -2.44 69.18
N LYS A 6 -34.14 -1.97 68.75
CA LYS A 6 -35.30 -2.74 68.19
C LYS A 6 -36.41 -1.72 67.83
N ALA A 7 -36.69 -1.41 66.57
CA ALA A 7 -37.44 -2.15 65.53
C ALA A 7 -38.92 -2.41 65.88
N ILE A 8 -39.86 -1.91 65.05
CA ILE A 8 -41.20 -2.43 64.63
C ILE A 8 -41.86 -1.31 63.76
N ARG A 9 -42.08 -1.39 62.42
CA ARG A 9 -42.92 -2.20 61.48
C ARG A 9 -44.36 -1.67 61.25
N LEU A 10 -44.71 -1.25 60.02
CA LEU A 10 -46.04 -1.35 59.33
C LEU A 10 -45.95 -0.77 57.88
N ARG A 11 -45.99 -1.54 56.75
CA ARG A 11 -47.13 -2.02 55.88
C ARG A 11 -48.20 -0.95 55.56
N ARG A 12 -48.82 -0.81 54.36
CA ARG A 12 -48.65 -1.08 52.89
C ARG A 12 -49.93 -0.50 52.19
N LEU A 13 -49.93 -0.35 50.85
CA LEU A 13 -51.06 -0.11 49.87
C LEU A 13 -51.45 1.37 49.58
N PHE A 14 -51.80 1.86 48.38
CA PHE A 14 -52.47 1.38 47.13
C PHE A 14 -51.89 2.13 45.87
N ILE A 15 -51.59 1.57 44.68
CA ILE A 15 -52.35 1.08 43.49
C ILE A 15 -52.98 2.16 42.54
N CYS A 16 -52.45 2.20 41.29
CA CYS A 16 -53.03 2.59 39.96
C CYS A 16 -53.49 4.06 39.71
N SER A 17 -53.44 4.69 38.52
CA SER A 17 -53.19 4.31 37.11
C SER A 17 -53.15 5.59 36.22
N GLY A 18 -52.52 5.54 35.05
CA GLY A 18 -52.76 6.48 33.92
C GLY A 18 -51.47 6.98 33.23
N LEU A 19 -50.88 6.23 32.30
CA LEU A 19 -51.04 6.32 30.84
C LEU A 19 -50.34 7.54 30.17
N GLY A 20 -49.29 7.25 29.38
CA GLY A 20 -48.92 8.00 28.17
C GLY A 20 -47.81 9.07 28.28
N LEU A 21 -46.61 8.79 27.74
CA LEU A 21 -46.28 9.24 26.38
C LEU A 21 -44.96 8.64 25.88
N LEU A 22 -44.95 8.43 24.57
CA LEU A 22 -43.91 7.89 23.72
C LEU A 22 -42.56 8.65 23.74
N LEU A 23 -41.50 7.85 23.60
CA LEU A 23 -40.31 8.02 22.76
C LEU A 23 -39.77 9.44 22.55
N ILE A 24 -38.54 9.68 23.02
CA ILE A 24 -37.46 10.09 22.12
C ILE A 24 -36.22 9.26 22.46
N VAL A 25 -35.98 8.25 21.62
CA VAL A 25 -34.64 7.72 21.39
C VAL A 25 -33.83 8.90 20.88
N ALA A 26 -33.04 9.54 21.75
CA ALA A 26 -31.98 10.41 21.30
C ALA A 26 -30.94 9.50 20.65
N GLY A 27 -31.15 9.25 19.35
CA GLY A 27 -30.13 8.69 18.50
C GLY A 27 -28.92 9.60 18.64
N CYS A 28 -27.89 9.11 19.31
CA CYS A 28 -26.54 9.52 19.01
C CYS A 28 -26.36 9.18 17.53
N ALA A 29 -26.73 10.13 16.67
CA ALA A 29 -26.12 10.24 15.38
C ALA A 29 -24.62 10.35 15.69
N LEU A 30 -23.92 9.21 15.62
CA LEU A 30 -22.52 9.24 15.26
C LEU A 30 -22.51 10.11 14.02
N LYS A 31 -22.10 11.37 14.17
CA LYS A 31 -21.48 12.07 13.07
C LYS A 31 -20.34 11.14 12.71
N THR A 32 -20.53 10.34 11.66
CA THR A 32 -19.43 9.75 10.92
C THR A 32 -18.52 10.94 10.68
N LYS A 33 -17.45 11.06 11.49
CA LYS A 33 -16.39 12.00 11.20
C LYS A 33 -15.96 11.56 9.81
N GLU A 34 -16.31 12.34 8.81
CA GLU A 34 -15.69 12.23 7.51
C GLU A 34 -14.20 12.28 7.80
N GLU A 35 -13.53 11.13 7.64
CA GLU A 35 -12.09 11.06 7.90
C GLU A 35 -11.45 12.08 6.99
N ALA A 36 -10.71 13.02 7.58
CA ALA A 36 -10.04 14.05 6.81
C ALA A 36 -9.14 13.35 5.78
N LYS A 37 -9.30 13.69 4.50
CA LYS A 37 -8.49 13.11 3.44
C LYS A 37 -7.00 13.31 3.77
N PRO A 38 -6.18 12.26 3.70
CA PRO A 38 -4.77 12.37 4.02
C PRO A 38 -4.10 13.38 3.07
N LYS A 39 -3.28 14.27 3.64
CA LYS A 39 -2.47 15.18 2.84
C LYS A 39 -1.20 14.47 2.43
N SER A 40 -0.93 14.46 1.12
CA SER A 40 0.34 14.04 0.54
C SER A 40 1.05 15.20 -0.14
N VAL A 41 2.36 15.08 -0.29
CA VAL A 41 3.19 15.97 -1.09
C VAL A 41 4.00 15.15 -2.08
N SER A 42 4.20 15.67 -3.29
CA SER A 42 5.10 15.03 -4.26
C SER A 42 6.55 15.23 -3.81
N VAL A 43 7.33 14.16 -3.84
CA VAL A 43 8.77 14.19 -3.53
C VAL A 43 9.56 13.56 -4.68
N PRO A 44 10.81 13.99 -4.91
CA PRO A 44 11.71 13.31 -5.84
C PRO A 44 11.76 11.80 -5.55
N ALA A 45 11.64 10.98 -6.59
CA ALA A 45 11.52 9.54 -6.42
C ALA A 45 12.82 8.89 -5.93
N ASP A 46 13.97 9.52 -6.20
CA ASP A 46 15.30 9.12 -5.75
C ASP A 46 15.49 9.22 -4.23
N GLU A 47 14.62 9.96 -3.53
CA GLU A 47 14.54 9.94 -2.07
C GLU A 47 13.94 8.64 -1.52
N MET A 48 13.12 7.94 -2.32
CA MET A 48 12.38 6.75 -1.88
C MET A 48 12.90 5.45 -2.49
N ILE A 49 13.27 5.47 -3.77
CA ILE A 49 13.74 4.31 -4.52
C ILE A 49 14.83 4.69 -5.52
N SER A 50 15.55 3.71 -6.05
CA SER A 50 16.47 3.89 -7.17
C SER A 50 16.25 2.79 -8.19
N MET A 51 16.08 3.19 -9.44
CA MET A 51 15.84 2.28 -10.57
C MET A 51 16.31 2.94 -11.86
N PRO A 52 16.70 2.17 -12.90
CA PRO A 52 16.93 2.71 -14.23
C PRO A 52 15.59 3.07 -14.87
N TRP A 53 15.06 4.25 -14.55
CA TRP A 53 13.82 4.77 -15.13
C TRP A 53 14.07 5.36 -16.51
N ASN A 54 13.06 5.40 -17.37
CA ASN A 54 13.13 5.97 -18.73
C ASN A 54 14.14 5.32 -19.71
N GLU A 55 14.79 4.23 -19.33
CA GLU A 55 15.62 3.45 -20.25
C GLU A 55 14.79 2.33 -20.89
N GLY A 56 15.01 2.08 -22.18
CA GLY A 56 14.43 0.94 -22.87
C GLY A 56 15.16 -0.33 -22.45
N TRP A 57 14.62 -1.07 -21.48
CA TRP A 57 15.20 -2.32 -21.03
C TRP A 57 14.96 -3.40 -22.07
N SER A 58 16.04 -3.83 -22.75
CA SER A 58 15.98 -4.83 -23.83
C SER A 58 16.42 -6.21 -23.36
N LEU A 59 15.73 -7.22 -23.88
CA LEU A 59 15.95 -8.63 -23.59
C LEU A 59 17.26 -9.18 -24.16
N ALA A 60 17.90 -8.46 -25.08
CA ALA A 60 19.13 -8.90 -25.77
C ALA A 60 20.35 -8.99 -24.84
N ILE A 61 20.24 -8.50 -23.60
CA ILE A 61 21.27 -8.65 -22.58
C ILE A 61 20.68 -9.53 -21.48
N SER A 62 21.08 -10.81 -21.47
CA SER A 62 20.77 -11.79 -20.43
C SER A 62 21.38 -11.39 -19.08
N ILE A 63 20.91 -10.30 -18.49
CA ILE A 63 21.22 -9.92 -17.11
C ILE A 63 20.05 -10.35 -16.26
N THR A 64 20.03 -11.64 -15.93
CA THR A 64 19.40 -12.07 -14.69
C THR A 64 19.98 -11.17 -13.58
N PRO A 65 19.18 -10.32 -12.92
CA PRO A 65 17.82 -10.65 -12.51
C PRO A 65 16.61 -9.86 -13.10
N GLY A 66 16.77 -8.91 -14.03
CA GLY A 66 15.66 -8.07 -14.55
C GLY A 66 15.83 -6.58 -14.23
N ILE A 67 14.75 -5.78 -14.27
CA ILE A 67 14.78 -4.35 -13.91
C ILE A 67 14.94 -4.22 -12.38
N PRO A 68 16.05 -3.67 -11.87
CA PRO A 68 16.26 -3.53 -10.43
C PRO A 68 15.50 -2.35 -9.84
N VAL A 69 14.94 -2.55 -8.65
CA VAL A 69 14.39 -1.49 -7.80
C VAL A 69 15.03 -1.61 -6.42
N GLU A 70 15.84 -0.62 -6.06
CA GLU A 70 16.51 -0.50 -4.76
C GLU A 70 15.75 0.48 -3.86
N LEU A 71 15.51 0.09 -2.62
CA LEU A 71 14.77 0.88 -1.65
C LEU A 71 15.73 1.83 -0.92
N ARG A 72 15.39 3.12 -0.84
CA ARG A 72 16.21 4.14 -0.14
C ARG A 72 15.69 4.37 1.27
N GLY A 73 16.33 5.26 2.03
CA GLY A 73 15.93 5.60 3.41
C GLY A 73 16.82 4.97 4.49
N SER A 74 16.40 5.14 5.75
CA SER A 74 17.11 4.64 6.93
C SER A 74 16.64 3.24 7.34
N ASP A 75 17.38 2.59 8.25
CA ASP A 75 17.08 1.24 8.76
C ASP A 75 15.74 1.13 9.52
N GLU A 76 15.17 2.27 9.94
CA GLU A 76 13.86 2.36 10.59
C GLU A 76 12.69 2.32 9.58
N VAL A 77 13.01 2.43 8.29
CA VAL A 77 12.02 2.43 7.21
C VAL A 77 11.81 1.01 6.71
N MET A 78 10.54 0.64 6.67
CA MET A 78 10.06 -0.58 6.04
C MET A 78 9.28 -0.22 4.76
N TYR A 79 9.27 -1.14 3.82
CA TYR A 79 8.58 -1.02 2.56
C TYR A 79 7.68 -2.23 2.36
N GLU A 80 6.42 -2.01 2.05
CA GLU A 80 5.50 -3.06 1.62
C GLU A 80 5.36 -3.00 0.10
N ILE A 81 5.77 -4.08 -0.57
CA ILE A 81 5.80 -4.14 -2.03
C ILE A 81 4.68 -5.06 -2.53
N SER A 82 3.94 -4.57 -3.50
CA SER A 82 2.93 -5.34 -4.22
C SER A 82 2.89 -4.88 -5.67
N GLY A 83 2.14 -5.60 -6.49
CA GLY A 83 1.92 -5.23 -7.87
C GLY A 83 0.81 -6.07 -8.44
N ASP A 84 0.24 -5.63 -9.54
CA ASP A 84 -0.72 -6.40 -10.32
C ASP A 84 0.00 -7.34 -11.31
N THR A 85 1.22 -7.75 -10.95
CA THR A 85 2.13 -8.47 -11.82
C THR A 85 2.72 -9.68 -11.12
N GLY A 86 2.75 -10.82 -11.82
CA GLY A 86 3.36 -12.07 -11.36
C GLY A 86 4.89 -12.10 -11.51
N TYR A 87 5.49 -10.97 -11.89
CA TYR A 87 6.88 -10.85 -12.37
C TYR A 87 7.85 -10.28 -11.33
N LEU A 88 7.37 -9.99 -10.11
CA LEU A 88 8.22 -9.54 -9.02
C LEU A 88 9.04 -10.70 -8.44
N CYS A 89 10.34 -10.50 -8.33
CA CYS A 89 11.27 -11.48 -7.78
C CYS A 89 12.37 -10.83 -6.93
N VAL A 90 12.98 -11.65 -6.08
CA VAL A 90 14.13 -11.30 -5.24
C VAL A 90 15.27 -12.25 -5.52
N LYS A 91 16.51 -11.80 -5.31
CA LYS A 91 17.68 -12.68 -5.39
C LYS A 91 18.05 -13.14 -3.98
N SER A 92 17.93 -14.44 -3.71
CA SER A 92 18.28 -15.09 -2.45
C SER A 92 19.27 -16.22 -2.73
N GLU A 93 20.39 -16.27 -2.01
CA GLU A 93 21.42 -17.32 -2.16
C GLU A 93 21.87 -17.58 -3.63
N GLY A 94 21.94 -16.51 -4.43
CA GLY A 94 22.31 -16.59 -5.84
C GLY A 94 21.20 -17.03 -6.80
N LYS A 95 20.03 -17.41 -6.28
CA LYS A 95 18.85 -17.80 -7.06
C LYS A 95 17.80 -16.69 -7.06
N LEU A 96 16.99 -16.64 -8.12
CA LEU A 96 15.81 -15.79 -8.15
C LEU A 96 14.62 -16.54 -7.54
N GLU A 97 13.85 -15.85 -6.72
CA GLU A 97 12.65 -16.36 -6.06
C GLU A 97 11.48 -15.41 -6.30
N ARG A 98 10.28 -15.96 -6.49
CA ARG A 98 9.08 -15.14 -6.69
C ARG A 98 8.74 -14.41 -5.40
N MET A 99 8.41 -13.14 -5.52
CA MET A 99 7.79 -12.40 -4.42
C MET A 99 6.36 -12.91 -4.22
N SER A 100 6.02 -13.27 -2.98
CA SER A 100 4.69 -13.80 -2.68
C SER A 100 3.64 -12.69 -2.80
N LYS A 101 2.42 -13.01 -3.23
CA LYS A 101 1.33 -12.03 -3.38
C LYS A 101 0.83 -11.44 -2.05
N GLY A 102 1.20 -12.06 -0.91
CA GLY A 102 0.65 -11.77 0.42
C GLY A 102 1.61 -11.14 1.44
N GLY A 103 2.86 -10.87 1.08
CA GLY A 103 3.80 -10.20 1.98
C GLY A 103 5.19 -10.08 1.40
N ASN A 104 5.58 -8.86 1.07
CA ASN A 104 6.92 -8.53 0.58
C ASN A 104 7.50 -7.34 1.34
N SER A 105 7.43 -7.41 2.66
CA SER A 105 8.04 -6.40 3.52
C SER A 105 9.55 -6.42 3.36
N LYS A 106 10.13 -5.28 3.05
CA LYS A 106 11.57 -5.08 2.84
C LYS A 106 12.08 -3.88 3.61
N LYS A 107 13.35 -3.88 3.94
CA LYS A 107 14.06 -2.74 4.55
C LYS A 107 14.65 -1.83 3.50
N ALA A 108 14.94 -0.59 3.89
CA ALA A 108 15.84 0.26 3.12
C ALA A 108 17.17 -0.47 2.82
N GLY A 109 17.76 -0.19 1.66
CA GLY A 109 18.96 -0.85 1.14
C GLY A 109 18.70 -2.20 0.47
N GLU A 110 17.54 -2.82 0.67
CA GLU A 110 17.17 -4.03 -0.07
C GLU A 110 16.77 -3.72 -1.51
N ARG A 111 16.90 -4.74 -2.37
CA ARG A 111 16.54 -4.68 -3.77
C ARG A 111 15.58 -5.79 -4.15
N PHE A 112 14.67 -5.48 -5.06
CA PHE A 112 13.87 -6.47 -5.78
C PHE A 112 13.91 -6.19 -7.27
N TYR A 113 13.31 -7.08 -8.06
CA TYR A 113 13.39 -7.02 -9.52
C TYR A 113 12.02 -7.27 -10.14
N TRP A 114 11.78 -6.59 -11.25
CA TRP A 114 10.71 -6.96 -12.17
C TRP A 114 11.31 -7.74 -13.34
N ASN A 115 10.85 -8.98 -13.51
CA ASN A 115 11.34 -9.89 -14.54
C ASN A 115 10.21 -10.76 -15.06
N PRO A 116 9.70 -10.51 -16.28
CA PRO A 116 8.52 -11.20 -16.77
C PRO A 116 8.80 -12.60 -17.32
N PHE A 117 10.06 -12.98 -17.42
CA PHE A 117 10.51 -14.32 -17.85
C PHE A 117 11.01 -15.16 -16.67
N PHE A 118 10.83 -14.67 -15.44
CA PHE A 118 11.13 -15.47 -14.26
C PHE A 118 10.08 -16.56 -14.05
N GLY A 119 10.51 -17.83 -14.12
CA GLY A 119 9.71 -19.00 -13.74
C GLY A 119 8.69 -19.49 -14.77
N ASP A 120 8.48 -18.78 -15.88
CA ASP A 120 7.68 -19.25 -17.00
C ASP A 120 8.34 -18.89 -18.33
N SER A 121 8.95 -19.88 -18.96
CA SER A 121 9.68 -19.72 -20.23
C SER A 121 8.75 -19.72 -21.45
N GLN A 122 7.44 -19.87 -21.28
CA GLN A 122 6.47 -20.00 -22.38
C GLN A 122 5.77 -18.68 -22.73
N VAL A 123 5.83 -17.67 -21.85
CA VAL A 123 5.22 -16.35 -22.10
C VAL A 123 5.99 -15.64 -23.21
N GLN A 124 5.30 -15.29 -24.30
CA GLN A 124 5.91 -14.52 -25.38
C GLN A 124 6.06 -13.06 -24.94
N PRO A 125 7.19 -12.39 -25.25
CA PRO A 125 7.39 -10.98 -24.91
C PRO A 125 6.28 -10.04 -25.39
N ALA A 126 5.69 -10.34 -26.54
CA ALA A 126 4.62 -9.57 -27.15
C ALA A 126 3.28 -9.67 -26.39
N ASP A 127 3.10 -10.72 -25.58
CA ASP A 127 1.86 -10.96 -24.81
C ASP A 127 1.91 -10.30 -23.42
N ILE A 128 3.07 -9.77 -23.02
CA ILE A 128 3.24 -9.10 -21.73
C ILE A 128 2.64 -7.69 -21.82
N GLY A 129 1.52 -7.49 -21.13
CA GLY A 129 0.87 -6.19 -20.99
C GLY A 129 1.58 -5.24 -20.03
N ALA A 130 0.93 -4.10 -19.78
CA ALA A 130 1.37 -3.17 -18.74
C ALA A 130 1.42 -3.87 -17.36
N SER A 131 2.43 -3.55 -16.57
CA SER A 131 2.55 -4.01 -15.18
C SER A 131 2.68 -2.81 -14.25
N TRP A 132 2.11 -2.94 -13.06
CA TRP A 132 2.16 -1.93 -12.02
C TRP A 132 2.82 -2.47 -10.76
N ILE A 133 3.65 -1.63 -10.14
CA ILE A 133 4.30 -1.92 -8.87
C ILE A 133 3.92 -0.82 -7.89
N ARG A 134 3.39 -1.24 -6.74
CA ARG A 134 3.10 -0.39 -5.61
C ARG A 134 4.12 -0.63 -4.50
N ILE A 135 4.70 0.46 -4.01
CA ILE A 135 5.66 0.46 -2.91
C ILE A 135 5.15 1.41 -1.84
N VAL A 136 4.76 0.87 -0.69
CA VAL A 136 4.25 1.65 0.45
C VAL A 136 5.38 1.78 1.46
N ARG A 137 5.78 3.01 1.78
CA ARG A 137 6.79 3.30 2.80
C ARG A 137 6.12 3.36 4.17
N LYS A 138 6.70 2.68 5.14
CA LYS A 138 6.27 2.60 6.53
C LYS A 138 7.39 3.05 7.46
N GLN A 139 7.07 3.85 8.48
CA GLN A 139 7.99 4.22 9.56
C GLN A 139 7.20 4.28 10.87
N GLU A 140 7.75 3.69 11.94
CA GLU A 140 7.06 3.58 13.24
C GLU A 140 5.65 2.96 13.15
N GLY A 141 5.42 2.09 12.15
CA GLY A 141 4.12 1.46 11.88
C GLY A 141 3.13 2.28 11.06
N TYR A 142 3.45 3.54 10.73
CA TYR A 142 2.60 4.43 9.94
C TYR A 142 2.95 4.39 8.46
N THR A 143 1.96 4.56 7.59
CA THR A 143 2.17 4.84 6.16
C THR A 143 2.72 6.25 5.99
N THR A 144 3.95 6.36 5.50
CA THR A 144 4.66 7.63 5.36
C THR A 144 5.00 7.98 3.91
N GLY A 145 4.80 7.07 2.96
CA GLY A 145 4.88 7.40 1.55
C GLY A 145 4.35 6.31 0.62
N LEU A 146 4.22 6.66 -0.65
CA LEU A 146 3.75 5.81 -1.73
C LEU A 146 4.56 6.08 -3.00
N VAL A 147 5.11 5.03 -3.60
CA VAL A 147 5.64 5.08 -4.97
C VAL A 147 4.85 4.13 -5.86
N LEU A 148 4.49 4.62 -7.04
CA LEU A 148 3.83 3.84 -8.09
C LEU A 148 4.72 3.82 -9.33
N ILE A 149 4.95 2.61 -9.85
CA ILE A 149 5.75 2.38 -11.05
C ILE A 149 4.84 1.72 -12.09
N LYS A 150 4.84 2.26 -13.31
CA LYS A 150 4.24 1.66 -14.50
C LYS A 150 5.33 1.08 -15.37
N ILE A 151 5.18 -0.17 -15.80
CA ILE A 151 6.07 -0.82 -16.75
C ILE A 151 5.28 -1.11 -18.01
N LEU A 152 5.75 -0.61 -19.14
CA LEU A 152 5.08 -0.70 -20.44
C LEU A 152 5.93 -1.47 -21.44
N PRO A 153 5.36 -2.42 -22.18
CA PRO A 153 6.01 -2.96 -23.37
C PRO A 153 6.15 -1.86 -24.43
N SER A 154 7.30 -1.83 -25.08
CA SER A 154 7.60 -0.95 -26.21
C SER A 154 8.13 -1.81 -27.35
N PRO A 155 7.34 -2.00 -28.42
CA PRO A 155 7.75 -2.79 -29.58
C PRO A 155 8.99 -2.17 -30.23
N ILE A 156 9.96 -3.02 -30.55
CA ILE A 156 11.08 -2.68 -31.42
C ILE A 156 10.85 -3.35 -32.77
N THR A 157 10.89 -2.55 -33.81
CA THR A 157 10.95 -3.03 -35.19
C THR A 157 12.39 -2.93 -35.67
N ALA A 158 13.06 -4.06 -35.89
CA ALA A 158 14.37 -4.05 -36.54
C ALA A 158 14.22 -3.78 -38.05
N ALA A 159 15.29 -3.25 -38.66
CA ALA A 159 15.31 -2.88 -40.07
C ALA A 159 15.17 -4.08 -41.04
N ASP A 160 15.42 -5.30 -40.55
CA ASP A 160 15.29 -6.57 -41.28
C ASP A 160 13.92 -7.25 -41.10
N GLY A 161 12.97 -6.59 -40.42
CA GLY A 161 11.66 -7.15 -40.12
C GLY A 161 11.64 -8.08 -38.90
N GLY A 162 12.76 -8.27 -38.20
CA GLY A 162 12.81 -8.91 -36.90
C GLY A 162 12.14 -8.05 -35.83
N GLY A 163 11.14 -8.60 -35.14
CA GLY A 163 10.45 -7.91 -34.05
C GLY A 163 11.05 -8.24 -32.68
N GLY A 164 11.08 -7.27 -31.78
CA GLY A 164 11.43 -7.45 -30.37
C GLY A 164 10.53 -6.61 -29.46
N VAL A 165 10.63 -6.80 -28.14
CA VAL A 165 9.96 -5.96 -27.16
C VAL A 165 10.99 -5.49 -26.14
N THR A 166 11.00 -4.18 -25.88
CA THR A 166 11.63 -3.60 -24.70
C THR A 166 10.58 -3.29 -23.65
N PHE A 167 11.01 -3.13 -22.41
CA PHE A 167 10.15 -2.63 -21.34
C PHE A 167 10.70 -1.31 -20.84
N LYS A 168 9.83 -0.31 -20.74
CA LYS A 168 10.14 0.97 -20.13
C LYS A 168 9.42 1.07 -18.80
N ALA A 169 10.14 1.50 -17.77
CA ALA A 169 9.57 1.75 -16.47
C ALA A 169 9.49 3.26 -16.19
N ASP A 170 8.31 3.70 -15.79
CA ASP A 170 7.96 5.08 -15.47
C ASP A 170 7.49 5.16 -14.01
N ILE A 171 8.04 6.12 -13.26
CA ILE A 171 7.55 6.46 -11.92
C ILE A 171 6.40 7.45 -12.11
N ILE A 172 5.17 6.98 -11.87
CA ILE A 172 3.95 7.76 -12.10
C ILE A 172 3.45 8.50 -10.86
N ALA A 173 3.90 8.09 -9.68
CA ALA A 173 3.70 8.80 -8.42
C ALA A 173 4.86 8.53 -7.46
N SER A 174 5.29 9.58 -6.75
CA SER A 174 6.23 9.50 -5.63
C SER A 174 5.77 10.51 -4.58
N LEU A 175 5.15 9.99 -3.52
CA LEU A 175 4.41 10.78 -2.54
C LEU A 175 4.94 10.53 -1.14
N GLU A 176 5.11 11.60 -0.38
CA GLU A 176 5.29 11.55 1.07
C GLU A 176 3.99 11.96 1.77
N PHE A 177 3.70 11.31 2.89
CA PHE A 177 2.64 11.67 3.82
C PHE A 177 3.24 12.34 5.06
N PRO A 178 3.42 13.67 5.04
CA PRO A 178 4.14 14.37 6.08
C PRO A 178 3.39 14.32 7.41
N ARG A 179 4.12 14.55 8.50
CA ARG A 179 3.51 14.71 9.82
C ARG A 179 2.62 15.96 9.84
N GLN A 180 1.46 15.87 10.50
CA GLN A 180 0.59 17.01 10.80
C GLN A 180 0.67 17.30 12.29
N GLU A 181 0.96 18.55 12.65
CA GLU A 181 1.12 18.97 14.05
C GLU A 181 2.15 18.09 14.81
N GLY A 182 3.17 17.60 14.11
CA GLY A 182 4.23 16.76 14.68
C GLY A 182 3.92 15.26 14.77
N ALA A 183 2.72 14.82 14.37
CA ALA A 183 2.30 13.41 14.41
C ALA A 183 2.13 12.81 13.00
N TYR A 184 2.39 11.51 12.85
CA TYR A 184 2.06 10.79 11.62
C TYR A 184 0.55 10.75 11.39
N GLN A 185 0.16 10.84 10.12
CA GLN A 185 -1.22 10.66 9.71
C GLN A 185 -1.55 9.16 9.66
N THR A 186 -2.75 8.80 10.12
CA THR A 186 -3.29 7.46 9.88
C THR A 186 -3.86 7.41 8.47
N ILE A 187 -3.41 6.45 7.66
CA ILE A 187 -3.87 6.24 6.28
C ILE A 187 -4.46 4.85 6.20
N SER A 188 -5.77 4.77 6.01
CA SER A 188 -6.48 3.51 5.76
C SER A 188 -6.15 2.95 4.38
N ASP A 189 -6.40 1.66 4.19
CA ASP A 189 -6.24 0.99 2.90
C ASP A 189 -7.19 1.58 1.85
N GLU A 190 -8.38 2.03 2.24
CA GLU A 190 -9.34 2.71 1.38
C GLU A 190 -8.78 4.04 0.87
N ASN A 191 -8.25 4.88 1.77
CA ASN A 191 -7.63 6.14 1.38
C ASN A 191 -6.42 5.92 0.45
N LEU A 192 -5.63 4.88 0.73
CA LEU A 192 -4.49 4.54 -0.12
C LEU A 192 -4.95 4.11 -1.53
N LYS A 193 -5.99 3.29 -1.64
CA LYS A 193 -6.60 2.90 -2.92
C LYS A 193 -7.16 4.10 -3.70
N GLU A 194 -7.80 5.05 -3.02
CA GLU A 194 -8.30 6.27 -3.64
C GLU A 194 -7.16 7.13 -4.23
N ILE A 195 -6.05 7.25 -3.48
CA ILE A 195 -4.84 7.93 -3.97
C ILE A 195 -4.28 7.20 -5.18
N GLU A 196 -4.13 5.87 -5.11
CA GLU A 196 -3.63 5.04 -6.21
C GLU A 196 -4.47 5.23 -7.49
N ALA A 197 -5.79 5.17 -7.36
CA ALA A 197 -6.73 5.32 -8.47
C ALA A 197 -6.67 6.70 -9.14
N ALA A 198 -6.07 7.72 -8.51
CA ALA A 198 -5.86 9.01 -9.14
C ALA A 198 -4.75 8.98 -10.22
N TYR A 199 -3.82 8.03 -10.13
CA TYR A 199 -2.66 7.93 -11.03
C TYR A 199 -2.71 6.75 -12.01
N THR A 200 -3.52 5.72 -11.73
CA THR A 200 -3.61 4.51 -12.57
C THR A 200 -4.79 4.53 -13.55
N LYS A 201 -5.30 5.73 -13.90
CA LYS A 201 -6.42 5.89 -14.85
C LYS A 201 -6.03 5.65 -16.30
#